data_AF-A0A6V8HAX2-F1
#
_entry.id   AF-A0A6V8HAX2-F1
#
_cell.length_a   1.000
_cell.length_b   1.000
_cell.length_c   1.000
_cell.angle_alpha   90.00
_cell.angle_beta   90.00
_cell.angle_gamma   90.00
#
_symmetry.space_group_name_H-M   'P 1'
#
loop_
_entity.id
_entity.type
_entity.pdbx_description
1 polymer ?
#
loop_
_entity_poly.entity_id
_entity_poly.type
_entity_poly.pdbx_seq_one_letter_code
_entity_poly.pdbx_strand_id
1 'polypeptide(L)'
;MQPKPGLPPAQFHDWYNNEHGPLRLRLPFFPNGYRFRAIDGDDETGPYSAEKHEWVALYDITDSDEFTRPPYTTLREDSVKTEREKETMAQITVGRRMFDLIREWKADDYIPLEDVQKPNSKGYLIIPVCFKVQPGTEEKVDHWYNDEHIALLQKVPGWCRSRRFVTSSVLNPAAEEKEYLAIHEYASTEGQDSPEMKAAISTELSKDIYANVVIGRVRRVYEWYYTFGPAPRDLTSLSDPSYAATFESRDGLTQTRAASTTSNKRAVIESFITTPDGVQLPYKLEGSPDPEAPLIVLVNSILSDWGIWDEFLDVFFSNPANRKYRVVRYRSRGRTSDPGETPVTIDLLSADVITILNALRVPQAAAVIGVSLGGATALNTALKYPTRVANFVACDTNSLAPPSNPTAWGERIALAESEADAPTDPKTGDRVVGEKLAEITTRRWFVPASYDGGAQQARAEKVKQYVFTNHLEGFKKSVKALYSYDLREEMKTGSVRGLFVVGSGDGVLPQGMKKMAEDYGDGKSELKIIEGAGHLPMAEQPEEFAKVIDAFL
;
A
#
# COMPACT_ATOMS: atom_id res chain seq x y z
N MET A 1 -23.07 -1.09 8.97
CA MET A 1 -22.35 -1.25 10.25
C MET A 1 -22.56 -0.02 11.10
N GLN A 2 -22.87 -0.21 12.38
CA GLN A 2 -23.05 0.87 13.34
C GLN A 2 -22.17 0.60 14.57
N PRO A 3 -21.11 1.40 14.78
CA PRO A 3 -20.39 1.43 16.05
C PRO A 3 -21.32 1.78 17.22
N LYS A 4 -21.20 1.08 18.34
CA LYS A 4 -21.85 1.48 19.59
C LYS A 4 -21.23 2.79 20.10
N PRO A 5 -21.97 3.64 20.85
CA PRO A 5 -21.47 4.94 21.32
C PRO A 5 -20.15 4.91 22.12
N GLY A 6 -19.82 3.78 22.76
CA GLY A 6 -18.58 3.62 23.54
C GLY A 6 -17.36 3.16 22.75
N LEU A 7 -17.51 2.76 21.48
CA LEU A 7 -16.38 2.32 20.66
C LEU A 7 -15.63 3.53 20.11
N PRO A 8 -14.33 3.74 20.44
CA PRO A 8 -13.57 4.85 19.89
C PRO A 8 -13.52 4.81 18.35
N PRO A 9 -13.78 5.93 17.64
CA PRO A 9 -13.69 5.95 16.18
C PRO A 9 -12.33 5.48 15.65
N ALA A 10 -11.24 5.88 16.31
CA ALA A 10 -9.89 5.44 15.95
C ALA A 10 -9.72 3.92 16.00
N GLN A 11 -10.29 3.25 17.02
CA GLN A 11 -10.28 1.79 17.11
C GLN A 11 -11.06 1.15 15.96
N PHE A 12 -12.26 1.64 15.68
CA PHE A 12 -13.10 1.14 14.58
C PHE A 12 -12.42 1.29 13.22
N HIS A 13 -11.80 2.45 12.97
CA HIS A 13 -11.15 2.73 11.70
C HIS A 13 -9.82 1.98 11.54
N ASP A 14 -8.97 1.91 12.56
CA ASP A 14 -7.73 1.13 12.52
C ASP A 14 -8.01 -0.35 12.26
N TRP A 15 -8.93 -0.95 13.03
CA TRP A 15 -9.35 -2.33 12.81
C TRP A 15 -9.84 -2.56 11.38
N TYR A 16 -10.76 -1.72 10.89
CA TYR A 16 -11.32 -1.97 9.57
C TYR A 16 -10.27 -1.76 8.47
N ASN A 17 -9.57 -0.63 8.50
CA ASN A 17 -8.72 -0.18 7.40
C ASN A 17 -7.37 -0.90 7.36
N ASN A 18 -6.85 -1.37 8.50
CA ASN A 18 -5.54 -2.00 8.60
C ASN A 18 -5.59 -3.51 8.92
N GLU A 19 -6.75 -4.08 9.24
CA GLU A 19 -6.92 -5.52 9.46
C GLU A 19 -8.01 -6.11 8.57
N HIS A 20 -9.26 -5.74 8.84
CA HIS A 20 -10.42 -6.47 8.36
C HIS A 20 -10.55 -6.39 6.83
N GLY A 21 -10.40 -5.19 6.28
CA GLY A 21 -10.37 -4.94 4.84
C GLY A 21 -9.18 -5.63 4.18
N PRO A 22 -7.92 -5.27 4.51
CA PRO A 22 -6.74 -5.86 3.90
C PRO A 22 -6.69 -7.39 3.91
N LEU A 23 -7.13 -8.05 5.00
CA LEU A 23 -7.20 -9.52 5.06
C LEU A 23 -8.12 -10.12 3.99
N ARG A 24 -9.21 -9.45 3.63
CA ARG A 24 -10.11 -9.89 2.55
C ARG A 24 -9.51 -9.63 1.19
N LEU A 25 -8.91 -8.45 1.00
CA LEU A 25 -8.29 -8.04 -0.27
C LEU A 25 -7.02 -8.84 -0.61
N ARG A 26 -6.46 -9.61 0.34
CA ARG A 26 -5.40 -10.59 0.07
C ARG A 26 -5.90 -11.88 -0.56
N LEU A 27 -7.20 -12.17 -0.49
CA LEU A 27 -7.78 -13.33 -1.13
C LEU A 27 -8.05 -13.00 -2.60
N PRO A 28 -7.69 -13.88 -3.55
CA PRO A 28 -7.67 -13.56 -4.98
C PRO A 28 -9.06 -13.27 -5.58
N PHE A 29 -10.12 -13.69 -4.90
CA PHE A 29 -11.51 -13.49 -5.33
C PHE A 29 -12.15 -12.20 -4.80
N PHE A 30 -11.43 -11.38 -4.04
CA PHE A 30 -11.83 -10.01 -3.67
C PHE A 30 -11.03 -8.99 -4.48
N PRO A 31 -11.45 -8.65 -5.71
CA PRO A 31 -10.71 -7.72 -6.57
C PRO A 31 -10.64 -6.30 -5.99
N ASN A 32 -11.67 -5.90 -5.23
CA ASN A 32 -11.75 -4.54 -4.69
C ASN A 32 -12.57 -4.51 -3.39
N GLY A 33 -12.55 -3.35 -2.73
CA GLY A 33 -13.43 -3.08 -1.62
C GLY A 33 -13.38 -1.63 -1.17
N TYR A 34 -14.52 -1.16 -0.67
CA TYR A 34 -14.80 0.25 -0.42
C TYR A 34 -15.50 0.44 0.91
N ARG A 35 -15.29 1.61 1.54
CA ARG A 35 -16.10 2.12 2.63
C ARG A 35 -16.81 3.38 2.21
N PHE A 36 -18.06 3.49 2.63
CA PHE A 36 -18.89 4.66 2.49
C PHE A 36 -19.49 5.04 3.83
N ARG A 37 -19.71 6.34 4.03
CA ARG A 37 -20.38 6.91 5.21
C ARG A 37 -21.71 7.51 4.77
N ALA A 38 -22.76 7.28 5.54
CA ALA A 38 -24.03 7.94 5.30
C ALA A 38 -23.90 9.46 5.49
N ILE A 39 -24.75 10.22 4.79
CA ILE A 39 -24.74 11.70 4.85
C ILE A 39 -25.99 12.28 5.53
N ASP A 40 -26.84 11.43 6.09
CA ASP A 40 -28.19 11.75 6.60
C ASP A 40 -28.31 11.57 8.12
N GLY A 41 -27.18 11.64 8.84
CA GLY A 41 -27.10 11.30 10.27
C GLY A 41 -27.99 12.13 11.19
N ASP A 42 -28.15 13.43 10.93
CA ASP A 42 -28.93 14.35 11.76
C ASP A 42 -30.22 14.82 11.05
N ASP A 43 -30.77 13.99 10.16
CA ASP A 43 -32.02 14.31 9.46
C ASP A 43 -33.28 14.06 10.33
N GLU A 44 -34.45 14.29 9.75
CA GLU A 44 -35.76 14.14 10.41
C GLU A 44 -36.03 12.72 10.94
N THR A 45 -35.27 11.71 10.50
CA THR A 45 -35.43 10.31 10.92
C THR A 45 -34.58 9.94 12.14
N GLY A 46 -33.82 10.90 12.69
CA GLY A 46 -33.05 10.75 13.92
C GLY A 46 -31.61 10.27 13.72
N PRO A 47 -30.81 10.17 14.80
CA PRO A 47 -29.40 9.83 14.75
C PRO A 47 -29.16 8.41 14.22
N TYR A 48 -27.91 8.10 13.87
CA TYR A 48 -27.52 6.74 13.54
C TYR A 48 -27.83 5.75 14.67
N SER A 49 -28.33 4.57 14.30
CA SER A 49 -28.78 3.52 15.22
C SER A 49 -28.43 2.13 14.72
N ALA A 50 -28.76 1.09 15.51
CA ALA A 50 -28.60 -0.30 15.10
C ALA A 50 -29.41 -0.64 13.82
N GLU A 51 -30.50 0.09 13.56
CA GLU A 51 -31.36 -0.02 12.39
C GLU A 51 -30.96 0.99 11.30
N LYS A 52 -30.46 2.17 11.68
CA LYS A 52 -29.97 3.24 10.79
C LYS A 52 -28.43 3.30 10.78
N HIS A 53 -27.80 2.33 10.12
CA HIS A 53 -26.34 2.11 10.15
C HIS A 53 -25.49 3.20 9.48
N GLU A 54 -24.63 3.92 10.17
CA GLU A 54 -23.75 4.95 9.59
C GLU A 54 -22.85 4.49 8.45
N TRP A 55 -22.27 3.28 8.54
CA TRP A 55 -21.21 2.84 7.62
C TRP A 55 -21.65 1.69 6.72
N VAL A 56 -21.25 1.74 5.46
CA VAL A 56 -21.38 0.61 4.51
C VAL A 56 -19.99 0.25 3.99
N ALA A 57 -19.75 -1.04 3.84
CA ALA A 57 -18.64 -1.54 3.05
C ALA A 57 -19.17 -2.41 1.92
N LEU A 58 -18.61 -2.20 0.74
CA LEU A 58 -18.92 -2.98 -0.46
C LEU A 58 -17.66 -3.70 -0.90
N TYR A 59 -17.82 -4.96 -1.30
CA TYR A 59 -16.76 -5.78 -1.87
C TYR A 59 -17.34 -6.45 -3.10
N ASP A 60 -16.68 -6.28 -4.24
CA ASP A 60 -16.97 -7.14 -5.38
C ASP A 60 -16.30 -8.51 -5.15
N ILE A 61 -16.90 -9.56 -5.69
CA ILE A 61 -16.47 -10.94 -5.50
C ILE A 61 -16.55 -11.63 -6.85
N THR A 62 -15.50 -12.34 -7.25
CA THR A 62 -15.46 -13.01 -8.56
C THR A 62 -16.31 -14.28 -8.62
N ASP A 63 -16.44 -14.98 -7.48
CA ASP A 63 -17.22 -16.22 -7.36
C ASP A 63 -17.83 -16.32 -5.95
N SER A 64 -19.16 -16.48 -5.87
CA SER A 64 -19.88 -16.64 -4.60
C SER A 64 -19.58 -17.96 -3.89
N ASP A 65 -19.17 -19.00 -4.62
CA ASP A 65 -18.86 -20.31 -4.03
C ASP A 65 -17.68 -20.24 -3.04
N GLU A 66 -16.76 -19.30 -3.25
CA GLU A 66 -15.57 -19.09 -2.40
C GLU A 66 -15.94 -18.83 -0.94
N PHE A 67 -17.15 -18.30 -0.68
CA PHE A 67 -17.63 -18.05 0.67
C PHE A 67 -17.94 -19.31 1.48
N THR A 68 -18.06 -20.45 0.81
CA THR A 68 -18.33 -21.75 1.42
C THR A 68 -17.07 -22.57 1.64
N ARG A 69 -15.90 -22.08 1.18
CA ARG A 69 -14.64 -22.84 1.16
C ARG A 69 -13.54 -22.12 1.95
N PRO A 70 -12.54 -22.87 2.46
CA PRO A 70 -11.23 -22.27 2.72
C PRO A 70 -10.68 -21.70 1.40
N PRO A 71 -10.10 -20.49 1.38
CA PRO A 71 -9.57 -19.73 2.53
C PRO A 71 -10.58 -18.78 3.22
N TYR A 72 -11.77 -18.54 2.67
CA TYR A 72 -12.69 -17.54 3.22
C TYR A 72 -13.21 -17.91 4.62
N THR A 73 -13.65 -19.16 4.80
CA THR A 73 -14.22 -19.63 6.07
C THR A 73 -13.20 -19.57 7.19
N THR A 74 -11.92 -19.75 6.88
CA THR A 74 -10.80 -19.73 7.81
C THR A 74 -10.61 -18.35 8.45
N LEU A 75 -10.95 -17.25 7.77
CA LEU A 75 -10.95 -15.89 8.36
C LEU A 75 -11.89 -15.75 9.58
N ARG A 76 -12.82 -16.70 9.76
CA ARG A 76 -13.83 -16.66 10.83
C ARG A 76 -13.47 -17.56 12.00
N GLU A 77 -12.45 -18.40 11.87
CA GLU A 77 -11.99 -19.31 12.91
C GLU A 77 -11.29 -18.55 14.05
N ASP A 78 -11.40 -19.07 15.27
CA ASP A 78 -10.76 -18.45 16.44
C ASP A 78 -9.23 -18.48 16.40
N SER A 79 -8.67 -19.41 15.62
CA SER A 79 -7.25 -19.52 15.31
C SER A 79 -6.73 -18.33 14.49
N VAL A 80 -7.58 -17.70 13.67
CA VAL A 80 -7.21 -16.57 12.81
C VAL A 80 -7.65 -15.25 13.42
N LYS A 81 -8.83 -15.19 14.04
CA LYS A 81 -9.33 -13.95 14.65
C LYS A 81 -8.39 -13.46 15.74
N THR A 82 -7.99 -12.20 15.60
CA THR A 82 -7.22 -11.49 16.62
C THR A 82 -8.16 -11.03 17.75
N GLU A 83 -7.59 -10.71 18.91
CA GLU A 83 -8.38 -10.13 19.99
C GLU A 83 -8.95 -8.76 19.59
N ARG A 84 -8.21 -7.95 18.81
CA ARG A 84 -8.70 -6.68 18.25
C ARG A 84 -9.96 -6.87 17.41
N GLU A 85 -10.00 -7.86 16.51
CA GLU A 85 -11.20 -8.18 15.71
C GLU A 85 -12.36 -8.57 16.61
N LYS A 86 -12.16 -9.45 17.60
CA LYS A 86 -13.21 -9.92 18.52
C LYS A 86 -13.80 -8.76 19.34
N GLU A 87 -12.94 -7.97 19.98
CA GLU A 87 -13.34 -6.84 20.85
C GLU A 87 -14.06 -5.74 20.06
N THR A 88 -13.58 -5.44 18.86
CA THR A 88 -14.16 -4.41 18.00
C THR A 88 -15.50 -4.87 17.44
N MET A 89 -15.57 -6.10 16.91
CA MET A 89 -16.83 -6.68 16.39
C MET A 89 -17.92 -6.82 17.47
N ALA A 90 -17.56 -7.12 18.72
CA ALA A 90 -18.51 -7.16 19.84
C ALA A 90 -19.20 -5.81 20.11
N GLN A 91 -18.62 -4.72 19.60
CA GLN A 91 -19.09 -3.35 19.78
C GLN A 91 -19.69 -2.73 18.51
N ILE A 92 -19.97 -3.54 17.48
CA ILE A 92 -20.54 -3.06 16.21
C ILE A 92 -21.79 -3.86 15.88
N THR A 93 -22.87 -3.16 15.53
CA THR A 93 -24.01 -3.78 14.87
C THR A 93 -23.68 -3.94 13.38
N VAL A 94 -23.65 -5.19 12.91
CA VAL A 94 -23.32 -5.53 11.52
C VAL A 94 -24.51 -6.21 10.85
N GLY A 95 -25.08 -5.54 9.85
CA GLY A 95 -25.85 -6.19 8.80
C GLY A 95 -24.93 -6.68 7.69
N ARG A 96 -25.08 -7.94 7.27
CA ARG A 96 -24.38 -8.52 6.13
C ARG A 96 -25.41 -9.04 5.13
N ARG A 97 -25.27 -8.64 3.87
CA ARG A 97 -26.10 -9.08 2.75
C ARG A 97 -25.21 -9.47 1.59
N MET A 98 -25.66 -10.44 0.80
CA MET A 98 -24.94 -10.97 -0.36
C MET A 98 -25.91 -11.02 -1.52
N PHE A 99 -25.49 -10.51 -2.66
CA PHE A 99 -26.34 -10.41 -3.83
C PHE A 99 -25.60 -10.88 -5.09
N ASP A 100 -26.34 -11.54 -5.98
CA ASP A 100 -25.87 -11.94 -7.31
C ASP A 100 -26.18 -10.81 -8.30
N LEU A 101 -25.23 -10.48 -9.18
CA LEU A 101 -25.40 -9.43 -10.19
C LEU A 101 -26.45 -9.85 -11.22
N ILE A 102 -27.47 -9.02 -11.42
CA ILE A 102 -28.44 -9.15 -12.52
C ILE A 102 -27.90 -8.46 -13.76
N ARG A 103 -27.51 -7.18 -13.62
CA ARG A 103 -27.10 -6.33 -14.75
C ARG A 103 -26.30 -5.11 -14.30
N GLU A 104 -25.41 -4.64 -15.17
CA GLU A 104 -24.61 -3.43 -15.01
C GLU A 104 -24.81 -2.50 -16.22
N TRP A 105 -24.85 -1.19 -15.97
CA TRP A 105 -24.79 -0.12 -16.97
C TRP A 105 -23.72 0.88 -16.55
N LYS A 106 -22.84 1.25 -17.47
CA LYS A 106 -21.72 2.18 -17.22
C LYS A 106 -21.75 3.31 -18.21
N ALA A 107 -21.28 4.48 -17.79
CA ALA A 107 -20.92 5.55 -18.70
C ALA A 107 -19.72 5.11 -19.57
N ASP A 108 -19.62 5.65 -20.78
CA ASP A 108 -18.52 5.31 -21.71
C ASP A 108 -17.15 5.71 -21.16
N ASP A 109 -17.10 6.75 -20.33
CA ASP A 109 -15.92 7.27 -19.64
C ASP A 109 -15.81 6.79 -18.17
N TYR A 110 -16.53 5.73 -17.81
CA TYR A 110 -16.50 5.19 -16.45
C TYR A 110 -15.09 4.78 -16.01
N ILE A 111 -14.64 5.36 -14.89
CA ILE A 111 -13.41 4.99 -14.20
C ILE A 111 -13.78 4.18 -12.96
N PRO A 112 -13.27 2.94 -12.80
CA PRO A 112 -13.46 2.16 -11.58
C PRO A 112 -13.01 2.92 -10.34
N LEU A 113 -13.74 2.79 -9.22
CA LEU A 113 -13.45 3.56 -8.00
C LEU A 113 -12.08 3.20 -7.40
N GLU A 114 -11.57 2.00 -7.69
CA GLU A 114 -10.21 1.57 -7.41
C GLU A 114 -9.13 2.30 -8.22
N ASP A 115 -9.47 2.99 -9.30
CA ASP A 115 -8.55 3.78 -10.12
C ASP A 115 -8.73 5.30 -9.94
N VAL A 116 -9.79 5.72 -9.26
CA VAL A 116 -10.04 7.13 -8.92
C VAL A 116 -9.03 7.61 -7.86
N GLN A 117 -8.23 8.62 -8.21
CA GLN A 117 -7.35 9.30 -7.27
C GLN A 117 -8.14 10.25 -6.37
N LYS A 118 -7.85 10.25 -5.07
CA LYS A 118 -8.64 10.98 -4.05
C LYS A 118 -8.66 12.52 -4.14
N PRO A 119 -7.77 13.25 -4.84
CA PRO A 119 -8.00 14.68 -5.08
C PRO A 119 -9.36 14.98 -5.73
N ASN A 120 -10.02 13.96 -6.30
CA ASN A 120 -11.38 13.99 -6.87
C ASN A 120 -12.44 13.29 -5.97
N SER A 121 -12.19 13.03 -4.68
CA SER A 121 -13.05 12.18 -3.84
C SER A 121 -14.24 12.85 -3.17
N LYS A 122 -14.24 14.19 -3.04
CA LYS A 122 -15.37 14.89 -2.43
C LYS A 122 -16.55 14.80 -3.38
N GLY A 123 -17.64 14.19 -2.91
CA GLY A 123 -18.87 14.07 -3.67
C GLY A 123 -19.04 12.78 -4.47
N TYR A 124 -18.12 11.81 -4.45
CA TYR A 124 -18.44 10.50 -5.02
C TYR A 124 -19.47 9.80 -4.11
N LEU A 125 -20.65 9.54 -4.65
CA LEU A 125 -21.78 8.99 -3.91
C LEU A 125 -22.19 7.63 -4.45
N ILE A 126 -22.70 6.80 -3.54
CA ILE A 126 -23.57 5.69 -3.89
C ILE A 126 -24.97 5.93 -3.34
N ILE A 127 -25.97 5.55 -4.13
CA ILE A 127 -27.37 5.49 -3.72
C ILE A 127 -27.83 4.03 -3.82
N PRO A 128 -27.61 3.22 -2.77
CA PRO A 128 -28.28 1.93 -2.67
C PRO A 128 -29.78 2.12 -2.48
N VAL A 129 -30.56 1.43 -3.31
CA VAL A 129 -32.00 1.28 -3.20
C VAL A 129 -32.29 -0.21 -3.06
N CYS A 130 -32.58 -0.62 -1.83
CA CYS A 130 -32.96 -1.98 -1.49
C CYS A 130 -34.47 -2.08 -1.48
N PHE A 131 -35.04 -3.10 -2.13
CA PHE A 131 -36.49 -3.25 -2.15
C PHE A 131 -36.94 -4.71 -2.27
N LYS A 132 -38.12 -4.99 -1.71
CA LYS A 132 -38.87 -6.23 -1.88
C LYS A 132 -40.02 -5.98 -2.83
N VAL A 133 -40.35 -6.97 -3.65
CA VAL A 133 -41.40 -6.89 -4.67
C VAL A 133 -42.50 -7.90 -4.39
N GLN A 134 -43.72 -7.65 -4.87
CA GLN A 134 -44.79 -8.64 -4.84
C GLN A 134 -44.39 -9.87 -5.65
N PRO A 135 -44.57 -11.10 -5.14
CA PRO A 135 -44.27 -12.31 -5.90
C PRO A 135 -45.00 -12.35 -7.24
N GLY A 136 -44.28 -12.71 -8.31
CA GLY A 136 -44.84 -12.79 -9.67
C GLY A 136 -44.90 -11.45 -10.43
N THR A 137 -44.33 -10.38 -9.87
CA THR A 137 -44.26 -9.06 -10.51
C THR A 137 -42.83 -8.61 -10.83
N GLU A 138 -41.84 -9.49 -10.68
CA GLU A 138 -40.41 -9.22 -10.85
C GLU A 138 -40.10 -8.62 -12.23
N GLU A 139 -40.71 -9.17 -13.29
CA GLU A 139 -40.51 -8.70 -14.67
C GLU A 139 -40.93 -7.23 -14.87
N LYS A 140 -41.91 -6.72 -14.09
CA LYS A 140 -42.31 -5.31 -14.17
C LYS A 140 -41.19 -4.38 -13.71
N VAL A 141 -40.45 -4.78 -12.67
CA VAL A 141 -39.29 -4.02 -12.21
C VAL A 141 -38.17 -4.09 -13.24
N ASP A 142 -37.97 -5.25 -13.85
CA ASP A 142 -36.97 -5.40 -14.91
C ASP A 142 -37.28 -4.53 -16.12
N HIS A 143 -38.52 -4.53 -16.59
CA HIS A 143 -39.00 -3.64 -17.64
C HIS A 143 -38.76 -2.16 -17.28
N TRP A 144 -39.17 -1.73 -16.08
CA TRP A 144 -38.97 -0.34 -15.65
C TRP A 144 -37.50 0.06 -15.63
N TYR A 145 -36.61 -0.76 -15.06
CA TYR A 145 -35.18 -0.44 -15.04
C TYR A 145 -34.54 -0.46 -16.43
N ASN A 146 -34.81 -1.50 -17.21
CA ASN A 146 -34.16 -1.72 -18.51
C ASN A 146 -34.60 -0.68 -19.55
N ASP A 147 -35.88 -0.31 -19.55
CA ASP A 147 -36.49 0.37 -20.69
C ASP A 147 -36.75 1.86 -20.42
N GLU A 148 -36.79 2.29 -19.15
CA GLU A 148 -37.05 3.69 -18.77
C GLU A 148 -36.05 4.24 -17.75
N HIS A 149 -35.96 3.64 -16.56
CA HIS A 149 -35.36 4.29 -15.40
C HIS A 149 -33.87 4.57 -15.59
N ILE A 150 -33.10 3.61 -16.09
CA ILE A 150 -31.66 3.79 -16.29
C ILE A 150 -31.37 4.85 -17.34
N ALA A 151 -32.12 4.88 -18.45
CA ALA A 151 -31.96 5.89 -19.49
C ALA A 151 -32.24 7.32 -18.99
N LEU A 152 -33.10 7.47 -17.97
CA LEU A 152 -33.31 8.75 -17.28
C LEU A 152 -32.18 9.06 -16.30
N LEU A 153 -31.72 8.09 -15.51
CA LEU A 153 -30.60 8.27 -14.58
C LEU A 153 -29.29 8.64 -15.31
N GLN A 154 -29.05 8.12 -16.51
CA GLN A 154 -27.91 8.48 -17.35
C GLN A 154 -27.83 9.98 -17.69
N LYS A 155 -28.97 10.70 -17.62
CA LYS A 155 -29.01 12.14 -17.85
C LYS A 155 -28.69 12.96 -16.60
N VAL A 156 -28.68 12.32 -15.43
CA VAL A 156 -28.40 12.99 -14.16
C VAL A 156 -26.92 13.40 -14.14
N PRO A 157 -26.61 14.68 -13.84
CA PRO A 157 -25.24 15.14 -13.74
C PRO A 157 -24.39 14.26 -12.81
N GLY A 158 -23.22 13.87 -13.30
CA GLY A 158 -22.27 13.04 -12.58
C GLY A 158 -22.64 11.55 -12.49
N TRP A 159 -23.66 11.05 -13.17
CA TRP A 159 -23.95 9.60 -13.22
C TRP A 159 -22.75 8.83 -13.80
N CYS A 160 -22.30 7.81 -13.07
CA CYS A 160 -21.16 6.98 -13.47
C CYS A 160 -21.60 5.58 -13.89
N ARG A 161 -22.41 4.95 -13.04
CA ARG A 161 -22.75 3.53 -13.16
C ARG A 161 -24.03 3.21 -12.39
N SER A 162 -24.78 2.23 -12.89
CA SER A 162 -25.86 1.59 -12.16
C SER A 162 -25.66 0.08 -12.18
N ARG A 163 -25.87 -0.59 -11.05
CA ARG A 163 -25.84 -2.06 -10.94
C ARG A 163 -27.09 -2.56 -10.24
N ARG A 164 -27.66 -3.65 -10.74
CA ARG A 164 -28.78 -4.34 -10.11
C ARG A 164 -28.39 -5.73 -9.68
N PHE A 165 -28.89 -6.13 -8.51
CA PHE A 165 -28.61 -7.40 -7.87
C PHE A 165 -29.88 -7.99 -7.24
N VAL A 166 -29.84 -9.29 -6.95
CA VAL A 166 -30.86 -10.03 -6.19
C VAL A 166 -30.17 -10.87 -5.11
N THR A 167 -30.85 -11.14 -3.98
CA THR A 167 -30.32 -11.98 -2.89
C THR A 167 -29.65 -13.24 -3.46
N SER A 168 -28.44 -13.52 -3.01
CA SER A 168 -27.63 -14.60 -3.60
C SER A 168 -28.31 -15.96 -3.46
N SER A 169 -28.45 -16.64 -4.58
CA SER A 169 -29.03 -17.98 -4.67
C SER A 169 -28.10 -19.06 -4.10
N VAL A 170 -26.78 -18.83 -4.17
CA VAL A 170 -25.76 -19.74 -3.64
C VAL A 170 -25.67 -19.66 -2.11
N LEU A 171 -25.66 -18.44 -1.57
CA LEU A 171 -25.45 -18.20 -0.14
C LEU A 171 -26.76 -18.18 0.66
N ASN A 172 -27.90 -18.11 -0.01
CA ASN A 172 -29.21 -18.20 0.61
C ASN A 172 -30.21 -19.00 -0.27
N PRO A 173 -29.94 -20.29 -0.54
CA PRO A 173 -30.73 -21.10 -1.48
C PRO A 173 -32.16 -21.37 -1.01
N ALA A 174 -32.42 -21.21 0.30
CA ALA A 174 -33.73 -21.42 0.92
C ALA A 174 -34.49 -20.11 1.20
N ALA A 175 -34.01 -18.96 0.70
CA ALA A 175 -34.71 -17.70 0.87
C ALA A 175 -36.04 -17.71 0.11
N GLU A 176 -37.15 -17.79 0.84
CA GLU A 176 -38.50 -17.66 0.26
C GLU A 176 -38.74 -16.22 -0.26
N GLU A 177 -38.13 -15.22 0.36
CA GLU A 177 -38.23 -13.82 -0.04
C GLU A 177 -36.96 -13.34 -0.78
N LYS A 178 -37.13 -12.95 -2.05
CA LYS A 178 -36.10 -12.25 -2.82
C LYS A 178 -36.07 -10.77 -2.45
N GLU A 179 -34.87 -10.26 -2.19
CA GLU A 179 -34.62 -8.83 -2.04
C GLU A 179 -33.77 -8.37 -3.21
N TYR A 180 -34.10 -7.21 -3.76
CA TYR A 180 -33.40 -6.60 -4.87
C TYR A 180 -32.62 -5.39 -4.38
N LEU A 181 -31.42 -5.22 -4.93
CA LEU A 181 -30.56 -4.07 -4.66
C LEU A 181 -30.22 -3.39 -5.98
N ALA A 182 -30.53 -2.11 -6.10
CA ALA A 182 -29.92 -1.25 -7.10
C ALA A 182 -28.87 -0.36 -6.42
N ILE A 183 -27.68 -0.25 -7.00
CA ILE A 183 -26.65 0.70 -6.57
C ILE A 183 -26.42 1.66 -7.73
N HIS A 184 -26.67 2.95 -7.47
CA HIS A 184 -26.37 4.02 -8.42
C HIS A 184 -25.16 4.82 -7.93
N GLU A 185 -24.16 4.94 -8.78
CA GLU A 185 -22.89 5.61 -8.51
C GLU A 185 -22.84 6.98 -9.23
N TYR A 186 -22.41 8.00 -8.50
CA TYR A 186 -22.28 9.37 -9.01
C TYR A 186 -20.92 9.94 -8.61
N ALA A 187 -20.27 10.67 -9.53
CA ALA A 187 -18.99 11.33 -9.28
C ALA A 187 -19.11 12.61 -8.42
N SER A 188 -20.31 13.17 -8.29
CA SER A 188 -20.58 14.37 -7.51
C SER A 188 -21.96 14.35 -6.83
N THR A 189 -22.17 15.25 -5.88
CA THR A 189 -23.46 15.47 -5.20
C THR A 189 -24.43 16.33 -6.02
N GLU A 190 -23.97 17.03 -7.05
CA GLU A 190 -24.73 18.04 -7.80
C GLU A 190 -25.97 17.46 -8.48
N GLY A 191 -25.91 16.18 -8.90
CA GLY A 191 -27.03 15.50 -9.54
C GLY A 191 -28.24 15.26 -8.63
N GLN A 192 -28.09 15.29 -7.29
CA GLN A 192 -29.15 14.85 -6.36
C GLN A 192 -30.42 15.70 -6.41
N ASP A 193 -30.29 17.02 -6.55
CA ASP A 193 -31.42 17.96 -6.57
C ASP A 193 -31.81 18.41 -7.99
N SER A 194 -31.18 17.83 -9.00
CA SER A 194 -31.33 18.20 -10.41
C SER A 194 -32.75 17.91 -10.94
N PRO A 195 -33.23 18.69 -11.94
CA PRO A 195 -34.46 18.37 -12.66
C PRO A 195 -34.45 16.96 -13.27
N GLU A 196 -33.30 16.49 -13.75
CA GLU A 196 -33.10 15.17 -14.32
C GLU A 196 -33.33 14.07 -13.29
N MET A 197 -32.80 14.23 -12.07
CA MET A 197 -33.05 13.29 -10.97
C MET A 197 -34.53 13.26 -10.60
N LYS A 198 -35.18 14.42 -10.49
CA LYS A 198 -36.62 14.51 -10.22
C LYS A 198 -37.42 13.79 -11.30
N ALA A 199 -37.11 14.03 -12.57
CA ALA A 199 -37.76 13.38 -13.71
C ALA A 199 -37.55 11.85 -13.69
N ALA A 200 -36.34 11.39 -13.34
CA ALA A 200 -36.01 9.96 -13.30
C ALA A 200 -36.79 9.17 -12.23
N ILE A 201 -37.21 9.84 -11.15
CA ILE A 201 -37.91 9.19 -10.04
C ILE A 201 -39.42 9.45 -10.01
N SER A 202 -39.96 10.32 -10.87
CA SER A 202 -41.36 10.75 -10.86
C SER A 202 -42.17 10.41 -12.10
N THR A 203 -41.74 9.43 -12.91
CA THR A 203 -42.50 8.95 -14.06
C THR A 203 -43.80 8.25 -13.62
N GLU A 204 -44.79 8.14 -14.50
CA GLU A 204 -46.00 7.38 -14.18
C GLU A 204 -45.70 5.91 -13.92
N LEU A 205 -44.74 5.33 -14.65
CA LEU A 205 -44.28 3.97 -14.43
C LEU A 205 -43.56 3.82 -13.08
N SER A 206 -42.67 4.76 -12.69
CA SER A 206 -42.01 4.68 -11.37
C SER A 206 -43.02 4.77 -10.23
N LYS A 207 -44.04 5.63 -10.35
CA LYS A 207 -45.15 5.74 -9.38
C LYS A 207 -45.94 4.44 -9.30
N ASP A 208 -46.29 3.82 -10.43
CA ASP A 208 -47.00 2.54 -10.47
C ASP A 208 -46.18 1.42 -9.81
N ILE A 209 -44.89 1.31 -10.14
CA ILE A 209 -43.99 0.33 -9.54
C ILE A 209 -43.93 0.50 -8.01
N TYR A 210 -43.75 1.73 -7.52
CA TYR A 210 -43.69 1.95 -6.07
C TYR A 210 -45.03 1.75 -5.35
N ALA A 211 -46.16 2.00 -6.00
CA ALA A 211 -47.47 1.83 -5.40
C ALA A 211 -47.95 0.37 -5.41
N ASN A 212 -47.69 -0.34 -6.52
CA ASN A 212 -48.35 -1.62 -6.82
C ASN A 212 -47.40 -2.82 -6.87
N VAL A 213 -46.09 -2.61 -6.94
CA VAL A 213 -45.09 -3.70 -7.07
C VAL A 213 -44.18 -3.78 -5.86
N VAL A 214 -43.68 -2.64 -5.37
CA VAL A 214 -42.74 -2.60 -4.22
C VAL A 214 -43.49 -2.70 -2.90
N ILE A 215 -43.17 -3.72 -2.09
CA ILE A 215 -43.79 -3.95 -0.76
C ILE A 215 -42.88 -3.58 0.41
N GLY A 216 -41.62 -3.24 0.14
CA GLY A 216 -40.68 -2.71 1.12
C GLY A 216 -39.54 -2.02 0.41
N ARG A 217 -39.10 -0.86 0.91
CA ARG A 217 -38.06 -0.05 0.28
C ARG A 217 -37.20 0.63 1.32
N VAL A 218 -35.89 0.56 1.12
CA VAL A 218 -34.89 1.37 1.83
C VAL A 218 -34.01 2.04 0.77
N ARG A 219 -34.03 3.36 0.73
CA ARG A 219 -33.11 4.17 -0.08
C ARG A 219 -32.26 4.99 0.86
N ARG A 220 -30.97 5.09 0.56
CA ARG A 220 -30.09 5.99 1.31
C ARG A 220 -28.94 6.47 0.45
N VAL A 221 -28.32 7.57 0.84
CA VAL A 221 -27.16 8.14 0.17
C VAL A 221 -25.93 7.96 1.05
N TYR A 222 -24.84 7.48 0.47
CA TYR A 222 -23.56 7.37 1.15
C TYR A 222 -22.46 8.02 0.32
N GLU A 223 -21.54 8.70 0.98
CA GLU A 223 -20.34 9.28 0.39
C GLU A 223 -19.15 8.34 0.56
N TRP A 224 -18.30 8.27 -0.47
CA TRP A 224 -17.08 7.48 -0.45
C TRP A 224 -16.10 7.98 0.63
N TYR A 225 -15.63 7.06 1.45
CA TYR A 225 -14.72 7.35 2.56
C TYR A 225 -13.31 6.79 2.31
N TYR A 226 -13.23 5.52 1.91
CA TYR A 226 -11.96 4.81 1.81
C TYR A 226 -12.03 3.67 0.79
N THR A 227 -10.94 3.46 0.06
CA THR A 227 -10.74 2.28 -0.78
C THR A 227 -9.65 1.42 -0.19
N PHE A 228 -9.97 0.15 0.03
CA PHE A 228 -9.04 -0.84 0.57
C PHE A 228 -7.97 -1.21 -0.46
N GLY A 229 -6.87 -1.74 0.05
CA GLY A 229 -5.90 -2.50 -0.71
C GLY A 229 -5.45 -3.71 0.12
N PRO A 230 -4.75 -4.68 -0.48
CA PRO A 230 -4.19 -5.82 0.25
C PRO A 230 -3.09 -5.43 1.24
N ALA A 231 -2.50 -4.24 1.06
CA ALA A 231 -1.50 -3.64 1.94
C ALA A 231 -2.15 -2.58 2.86
N PRO A 232 -2.15 -2.77 4.19
CA PRO A 232 -2.56 -1.76 5.15
C PRO A 232 -1.82 -0.43 4.96
N ARG A 233 -2.55 0.68 4.90
CA ARG A 233 -1.94 1.99 4.58
C ARG A 233 -2.52 3.18 5.34
N ASP A 234 -3.51 2.98 6.21
CA ASP A 234 -4.18 4.09 6.88
C ASP A 234 -3.49 4.44 8.20
N LEU A 235 -2.75 5.56 8.21
CA LEU A 235 -2.07 6.06 9.40
C LEU A 235 -2.95 7.02 10.22
N THR A 236 -4.15 7.38 9.74
CA THR A 236 -5.00 8.41 10.33
C THR A 236 -5.33 8.11 11.79
N SER A 237 -5.94 6.96 12.06
CA SER A 237 -6.34 6.56 13.42
C SER A 237 -5.15 6.30 14.32
N LEU A 238 -4.06 5.77 13.78
CA LEU A 238 -2.82 5.51 14.52
C LEU A 238 -2.11 6.80 14.92
N SER A 239 -2.39 7.92 14.25
CA SER A 239 -1.79 9.23 14.53
C SER A 239 -2.63 10.06 15.51
N ASP A 240 -3.82 9.60 15.91
CA ASP A 240 -4.64 10.26 16.92
C ASP A 240 -3.93 10.22 18.29
N PRO A 241 -3.64 11.38 18.93
CA PRO A 241 -2.95 11.42 20.22
C PRO A 241 -3.71 10.73 21.36
N SER A 242 -5.03 10.62 21.25
CA SER A 242 -5.90 9.94 22.22
C SER A 242 -5.95 8.42 22.02
N TYR A 243 -5.46 7.93 20.87
CA TYR A 243 -5.42 6.52 20.56
C TYR A 243 -4.07 5.91 20.96
N ALA A 244 -4.10 4.90 21.82
CA ALA A 244 -2.91 4.23 22.33
C ALA A 244 -3.04 2.71 22.18
N ALA A 245 -2.96 2.24 20.94
CA ALA A 245 -3.03 0.82 20.62
C ALA A 245 -1.77 0.34 19.90
N THR A 246 -1.47 -0.93 20.13
CA THR A 246 -0.58 -1.73 19.31
C THR A 246 -1.32 -2.98 18.90
N PHE A 247 -1.05 -3.45 17.70
CA PHE A 247 -1.63 -4.67 17.15
C PHE A 247 -0.55 -5.52 16.50
N GLU A 248 -0.75 -6.83 16.58
CA GLU A 248 -0.02 -7.83 15.82
C GLU A 248 -0.99 -8.94 15.37
N SER A 249 -0.90 -9.31 14.09
CA SER A 249 -1.64 -10.43 13.52
C SER A 249 -1.13 -11.76 14.10
N ARG A 250 -1.96 -12.81 14.05
CA ARG A 250 -1.61 -14.13 14.62
C ARG A 250 -0.34 -14.74 14.01
N ASP A 251 -0.06 -14.45 12.74
CA ASP A 251 1.13 -14.87 12.01
C ASP A 251 2.35 -13.95 12.22
N GLY A 252 2.19 -12.83 12.95
CA GLY A 252 3.22 -11.83 13.17
C GLY A 252 3.61 -11.01 11.93
N LEU A 253 2.92 -11.21 10.79
CA LEU A 253 3.29 -10.59 9.52
C LEU A 253 2.72 -9.18 9.35
N THR A 254 1.74 -8.78 10.16
CA THR A 254 1.14 -7.44 10.13
C THR A 254 1.04 -6.87 11.53
N GLN A 255 1.57 -5.67 11.72
CA GLN A 255 1.57 -4.95 12.99
C GLN A 255 1.21 -3.49 12.77
N THR A 256 0.47 -2.90 13.71
CA THR A 256 0.25 -1.45 13.76
C THR A 256 0.64 -0.92 15.13
N ARG A 257 1.27 0.25 15.17
CA ARG A 257 1.65 0.92 16.42
C ARG A 257 1.23 2.38 16.34
N ALA A 258 0.39 2.80 17.29
CA ALA A 258 -0.03 4.19 17.39
C ALA A 258 1.16 5.12 17.70
N ALA A 259 1.11 6.36 17.23
CA ALA A 259 2.15 7.37 17.47
C ALA A 259 2.42 7.59 18.97
N SER A 260 1.40 7.46 19.82
CA SER A 260 1.54 7.57 21.27
C SER A 260 2.46 6.50 21.88
N THR A 261 2.56 5.32 21.26
CA THR A 261 3.31 4.15 21.77
C THR A 261 4.72 4.04 21.19
N THR A 262 5.05 4.79 20.14
CA THR A 262 6.40 4.82 19.55
C THR A 262 7.29 5.87 20.23
N SER A 263 8.59 5.61 20.26
CA SER A 263 9.58 6.53 20.84
C SER A 263 9.67 7.85 20.08
N ASN A 264 9.57 7.77 18.75
CA ASN A 264 9.69 8.88 17.83
C ASN A 264 8.36 9.61 17.52
N LYS A 265 7.27 9.21 18.20
CA LYS A 265 5.93 9.79 18.05
C LYS A 265 5.37 9.77 16.63
N ARG A 266 5.77 8.77 15.84
CA ARG A 266 5.21 8.48 14.51
C ARG A 266 4.38 7.20 14.54
N ALA A 267 3.21 7.24 13.91
CA ALA A 267 2.42 6.05 13.66
C ALA A 267 3.18 5.11 12.71
N VAL A 268 3.07 3.80 12.93
CA VAL A 268 3.78 2.79 12.15
C VAL A 268 2.83 1.67 11.75
N ILE A 269 2.91 1.29 10.47
CA ILE A 269 2.37 0.04 9.95
C ILE A 269 3.55 -0.81 9.48
N GLU A 270 3.67 -2.03 9.97
CA GLU A 270 4.57 -3.05 9.43
C GLU A 270 3.70 -4.15 8.82
N SER A 271 3.89 -4.47 7.55
CA SER A 271 3.12 -5.52 6.87
C SER A 271 3.91 -6.08 5.69
N PHE A 272 3.26 -6.74 4.74
CA PHE A 272 3.90 -7.24 3.52
C PHE A 272 3.05 -7.01 2.28
N ILE A 273 3.72 -6.98 1.14
CA ILE A 273 3.13 -6.91 -0.20
C ILE A 273 3.55 -8.16 -0.96
N THR A 274 2.60 -8.85 -1.58
CA THR A 274 2.89 -10.02 -2.43
C THR A 274 3.07 -9.55 -3.87
N THR A 275 4.22 -9.88 -4.47
CA THR A 275 4.50 -9.59 -5.88
C THR A 275 3.72 -10.54 -6.81
N PRO A 276 3.58 -10.21 -8.11
CA PRO A 276 2.91 -11.09 -9.07
C PRO A 276 3.53 -12.50 -9.17
N ASP A 277 4.83 -12.64 -8.88
CA ASP A 277 5.54 -13.93 -8.83
C ASP A 277 5.50 -14.60 -7.43
N GLY A 278 4.69 -14.09 -6.50
CA GLY A 278 4.41 -14.71 -5.21
C GLY A 278 5.40 -14.37 -4.09
N VAL A 279 6.40 -13.52 -4.33
CA VAL A 279 7.36 -13.10 -3.30
C VAL A 279 6.70 -12.13 -2.33
N GLN A 280 6.86 -12.36 -1.04
CA GLN A 280 6.45 -11.39 -0.03
C GLN A 280 7.56 -10.37 0.21
N LEU A 281 7.23 -9.09 0.07
CA LEU A 281 8.07 -7.95 0.40
C LEU A 281 7.54 -7.33 1.70
N PRO A 282 8.15 -7.63 2.86
CA PRO A 282 7.85 -6.91 4.08
C PRO A 282 8.09 -5.41 3.87
N TYR A 283 7.21 -4.57 4.41
CA TYR A 283 7.37 -3.13 4.42
C TYR A 283 7.02 -2.52 5.78
N LYS A 284 7.55 -1.32 5.98
CA LYS A 284 7.25 -0.41 7.08
C LYS A 284 6.83 0.93 6.50
N LEU A 285 5.66 1.42 6.91
CA LEU A 285 5.07 2.68 6.49
C LEU A 285 4.91 3.59 7.71
N GLU A 286 5.40 4.82 7.60
CA GLU A 286 5.34 5.85 8.64
C GLU A 286 5.23 7.27 8.03
N GLY A 287 5.03 8.30 8.87
CA GLY A 287 4.96 9.70 8.45
C GLY A 287 3.55 10.27 8.51
N SER A 288 3.18 11.07 7.50
CA SER A 288 1.90 11.79 7.46
C SER A 288 0.68 10.86 7.59
N PRO A 289 -0.35 11.22 8.38
CA PRO A 289 -1.62 10.49 8.45
C PRO A 289 -2.46 10.62 7.18
N ASP A 290 -2.24 11.65 6.36
CA ASP A 290 -3.00 11.87 5.14
C ASP A 290 -2.72 10.75 4.12
N PRO A 291 -3.71 9.95 3.69
CA PRO A 291 -3.49 8.89 2.71
C PRO A 291 -3.01 9.40 1.33
N GLU A 292 -3.18 10.69 1.04
CA GLU A 292 -2.77 11.33 -0.22
C GLU A 292 -1.47 12.15 -0.08
N ALA A 293 -0.88 12.16 1.11
CA ALA A 293 0.41 12.82 1.30
C ALA A 293 1.49 12.21 0.39
N PRO A 294 2.42 13.04 -0.15
CA PRO A 294 3.47 12.57 -1.04
C PRO A 294 4.30 11.44 -0.39
N LEU A 295 4.45 10.32 -1.11
CA LEU A 295 5.16 9.13 -0.62
C LEU A 295 6.62 9.12 -1.09
N ILE A 296 7.54 8.92 -0.16
CA ILE A 296 8.95 8.61 -0.42
C ILE A 296 9.16 7.10 -0.25
N VAL A 297 9.80 6.46 -1.23
CA VAL A 297 10.20 5.05 -1.17
C VAL A 297 11.70 4.98 -0.87
N LEU A 298 12.08 4.27 0.20
CA LEU A 298 13.49 4.02 0.54
C LEU A 298 13.90 2.61 0.12
N VAL A 299 14.95 2.52 -0.70
CA VAL A 299 15.45 1.28 -1.31
C VAL A 299 16.83 0.94 -0.74
N ASN A 300 16.93 -0.22 -0.09
CA ASN A 300 18.11 -0.62 0.66
C ASN A 300 19.27 -1.07 -0.23
N SER A 301 20.48 -1.08 0.33
CA SER A 301 21.64 -1.78 -0.24
C SER A 301 21.43 -3.30 -0.16
N ILE A 302 22.17 -4.05 -0.99
CA ILE A 302 22.29 -5.51 -0.81
C ILE A 302 22.81 -5.83 0.60
N LEU A 303 22.41 -6.96 1.18
CA LEU A 303 22.80 -7.37 2.55
C LEU A 303 22.35 -6.43 3.69
N SER A 304 21.61 -5.37 3.42
CA SER A 304 21.14 -4.43 4.46
C SER A 304 19.67 -4.62 4.80
N ASP A 305 19.18 -3.93 5.83
CA ASP A 305 17.77 -3.91 6.25
C ASP A 305 17.22 -2.49 6.16
N TRP A 306 15.90 -2.30 6.25
CA TRP A 306 15.31 -0.95 6.26
C TRP A 306 15.78 -0.09 7.44
N GLY A 307 16.37 -0.70 8.47
CA GLY A 307 16.85 -0.01 9.66
C GLY A 307 18.07 0.87 9.41
N ILE A 308 18.74 0.76 8.25
CA ILE A 308 19.80 1.69 7.84
C ILE A 308 19.31 3.14 7.67
N TRP A 309 17.99 3.33 7.59
CA TRP A 309 17.37 4.64 7.41
C TRP A 309 16.82 5.24 8.72
N ASP A 310 16.91 4.54 9.85
CA ASP A 310 16.25 4.98 11.10
C ASP A 310 16.76 6.35 11.55
N GLU A 311 18.07 6.53 11.63
CA GLU A 311 18.69 7.76 12.12
C GLU A 311 18.46 8.93 11.15
N PHE A 312 18.52 8.68 9.84
CA PHE A 312 18.12 9.67 8.83
C PHE A 312 16.66 10.11 9.02
N LEU A 313 15.71 9.17 9.20
CA LEU A 313 14.30 9.51 9.33
C LEU A 313 14.00 10.28 10.61
N ASP A 314 14.69 9.99 11.71
CA ASP A 314 14.54 10.76 12.94
C ASP A 314 14.99 12.21 12.75
N VAL A 315 16.10 12.44 12.05
CA VAL A 315 16.53 13.81 11.70
C VAL A 315 15.58 14.45 10.70
N PHE A 316 15.22 13.76 9.63
CA PHE A 316 14.35 14.27 8.56
C PHE A 316 12.99 14.73 9.10
N PHE A 317 12.34 13.93 9.95
CA PHE A 317 11.04 14.30 10.54
C PHE A 317 11.13 15.26 11.73
N SER A 318 12.33 15.52 12.25
CA SER A 318 12.53 16.59 13.25
C SER A 318 12.21 17.96 12.66
N ASN A 319 12.40 18.13 11.34
CA ASN A 319 11.94 19.29 10.58
C ASN A 319 10.42 19.20 10.33
N PRO A 320 9.59 20.13 10.87
CA PRO A 320 8.15 20.11 10.68
C PRO A 320 7.70 20.16 9.23
N ALA A 321 8.49 20.77 8.32
CA ALA A 321 8.17 20.86 6.90
C ALA A 321 8.10 19.48 6.23
N ASN A 322 8.82 18.49 6.78
CA ASN A 322 8.89 17.13 6.25
C ASN A 322 7.76 16.22 6.75
N ARG A 323 6.98 16.64 7.74
CA ARG A 323 5.82 15.88 8.26
C ARG A 323 4.69 15.75 7.24
N LYS A 324 4.76 16.49 6.13
CA LYS A 324 3.89 16.33 4.97
C LYS A 324 4.14 15.03 4.20
N TYR A 325 5.31 14.40 4.34
CA TYR A 325 5.66 13.18 3.61
C TYR A 325 5.20 11.92 4.34
N ARG A 326 4.89 10.90 3.56
CA ARG A 326 4.84 9.51 3.99
C ARG A 326 6.13 8.84 3.55
N VAL A 327 6.60 7.86 4.31
CA VAL A 327 7.79 7.08 3.95
C VAL A 327 7.44 5.60 4.01
N VAL A 328 7.70 4.90 2.91
CA VAL A 328 7.72 3.44 2.88
C VAL A 328 9.16 2.95 2.79
N ARG A 329 9.49 2.00 3.65
CA ARG A 329 10.72 1.22 3.61
C ARG A 329 10.35 -0.24 3.43
N TYR A 330 11.12 -1.01 2.69
CA TYR A 330 10.80 -2.42 2.48
C TYR A 330 12.05 -3.29 2.50
N ARG A 331 11.87 -4.58 2.77
CA ARG A 331 12.91 -5.58 2.59
C ARG A 331 12.85 -6.08 1.16
N SER A 332 13.92 -5.86 0.40
CA SER A 332 14.03 -6.37 -0.96
C SER A 332 13.92 -7.89 -0.99
N ARG A 333 13.44 -8.43 -2.11
CA ARG A 333 13.42 -9.87 -2.35
C ARG A 333 14.77 -10.49 -2.01
N GLY A 334 14.77 -11.63 -1.32
CA GLY A 334 15.98 -12.32 -0.90
C GLY A 334 16.60 -11.88 0.43
N ARG A 335 16.08 -10.82 1.06
CA ARG A 335 16.62 -10.33 2.34
C ARG A 335 16.33 -11.27 3.52
N THR A 336 15.08 -11.76 3.63
CA THR A 336 14.61 -12.58 4.76
C THR A 336 14.18 -13.98 4.37
N SER A 337 14.09 -14.29 3.08
CA SER A 337 13.63 -15.59 2.57
C SER A 337 14.18 -15.81 1.16
N ASP A 338 13.97 -17.00 0.60
CA ASP A 338 14.22 -17.26 -0.82
C ASP A 338 13.32 -16.37 -1.70
N PRO A 339 13.88 -15.65 -2.71
CA PRO A 339 13.11 -14.82 -3.66
C PRO A 339 12.42 -15.61 -4.78
N GLY A 340 12.36 -16.94 -4.70
CA GLY A 340 11.78 -17.80 -5.72
C GLY A 340 12.72 -18.05 -6.90
N GLU A 341 12.14 -18.43 -8.03
CA GLU A 341 12.89 -18.86 -9.22
C GLU A 341 13.10 -17.75 -10.25
N THR A 342 12.34 -16.65 -10.17
CA THR A 342 12.52 -15.49 -11.05
C THR A 342 13.92 -14.90 -10.87
N PRO A 343 14.75 -14.81 -11.94
CA PRO A 343 16.08 -14.24 -11.83
C PRO A 343 16.04 -12.79 -11.31
N VAL A 344 16.75 -12.52 -10.22
CA VAL A 344 16.77 -11.17 -9.62
C VAL A 344 17.66 -10.25 -10.48
N THR A 345 17.03 -9.31 -11.16
CA THR A 345 17.66 -8.27 -12.00
C THR A 345 17.30 -6.87 -11.49
N ILE A 346 18.03 -5.83 -11.91
CA ILE A 346 17.68 -4.43 -11.58
C ILE A 346 16.27 -4.07 -12.09
N ASP A 347 15.85 -4.65 -13.21
CA ASP A 347 14.50 -4.47 -13.75
C ASP A 347 13.42 -5.05 -12.85
N LEU A 348 13.66 -6.26 -12.33
CA LEU A 348 12.74 -6.90 -11.41
C LEU A 348 12.63 -6.12 -10.10
N LEU A 349 13.77 -5.64 -9.57
CA LEU A 349 13.78 -4.78 -8.39
C LEU A 349 13.07 -3.44 -8.63
N SER A 350 13.14 -2.92 -9.85
CA SER A 350 12.42 -1.69 -10.25
C SER A 350 10.91 -1.95 -10.35
N ALA A 351 10.51 -3.12 -10.87
CA ALA A 351 9.13 -3.55 -10.90
C ALA A 351 8.56 -3.76 -9.49
N ASP A 352 9.36 -4.26 -8.54
CA ASP A 352 8.96 -4.38 -7.13
C ASP A 352 8.57 -3.02 -6.52
N VAL A 353 9.32 -1.96 -6.82
CA VAL A 353 8.96 -0.59 -6.41
C VAL A 353 7.58 -0.21 -6.95
N ILE A 354 7.30 -0.52 -8.22
CA ILE A 354 6.00 -0.26 -8.84
C ILE A 354 4.89 -1.10 -8.19
N THR A 355 5.15 -2.37 -7.89
CA THR A 355 4.22 -3.22 -7.14
C THR A 355 3.90 -2.61 -5.77
N ILE A 356 4.90 -2.07 -5.07
CA ILE A 356 4.70 -1.40 -3.78
C ILE A 356 3.81 -0.17 -3.94
N LEU A 357 4.09 0.68 -4.93
CA LEU A 357 3.26 1.85 -5.22
C LEU A 357 1.81 1.47 -5.54
N ASN A 358 1.60 0.44 -6.36
CA ASN A 358 0.26 -0.05 -6.69
C ASN A 358 -0.48 -0.57 -5.45
N ALA A 359 0.17 -1.40 -4.62
CA ALA A 359 -0.42 -1.97 -3.42
C ALA A 359 -0.80 -0.91 -2.37
N LEU A 360 0.02 0.16 -2.26
CA LEU A 360 -0.24 1.31 -1.40
C LEU A 360 -1.14 2.36 -2.05
N ARG A 361 -1.59 2.13 -3.29
CA ARG A 361 -2.44 3.01 -4.10
C ARG A 361 -1.83 4.40 -4.30
N VAL A 362 -0.53 4.44 -4.60
CA VAL A 362 0.23 5.65 -4.90
C VAL A 362 0.50 5.75 -6.40
N PRO A 363 -0.12 6.72 -7.09
CA PRO A 363 0.05 6.89 -8.52
C PRO A 363 1.48 7.31 -8.89
N GLN A 364 2.08 8.22 -8.14
CA GLN A 364 3.43 8.70 -8.37
C GLN A 364 4.14 8.87 -7.03
N ALA A 365 5.34 8.28 -6.90
CA ALA A 365 6.20 8.53 -5.75
C ALA A 365 6.73 9.96 -5.81
N ALA A 366 6.73 10.65 -4.66
CA ALA A 366 7.37 11.96 -4.50
C ALA A 366 8.89 11.84 -4.71
N ALA A 367 9.47 10.77 -4.17
CA ALA A 367 10.85 10.40 -4.43
C ALA A 367 11.05 8.88 -4.29
N VAL A 368 11.96 8.33 -5.10
CA VAL A 368 12.57 7.01 -4.84
C VAL A 368 14.02 7.26 -4.47
N ILE A 369 14.39 6.95 -3.23
CA ILE A 369 15.72 7.19 -2.67
C ILE A 369 16.34 5.82 -2.39
N GLY A 370 17.51 5.56 -2.95
CA GLY A 370 18.17 4.28 -2.72
C GLY A 370 19.67 4.38 -2.66
N VAL A 371 20.30 3.36 -2.05
CA VAL A 371 21.76 3.28 -1.91
C VAL A 371 22.32 2.01 -2.55
N SER A 372 23.47 2.09 -3.21
CA SER A 372 24.16 0.93 -3.79
C SER A 372 23.28 0.17 -4.78
N LEU A 373 22.96 -1.12 -4.54
CA LEU A 373 21.94 -1.85 -5.31
C LEU A 373 20.60 -1.10 -5.36
N GLY A 374 20.18 -0.51 -4.24
CA GLY A 374 19.00 0.32 -4.17
C GLY A 374 19.13 1.64 -4.93
N GLY A 375 20.33 2.19 -5.05
CA GLY A 375 20.61 3.39 -5.85
C GLY A 375 20.49 3.10 -7.36
N ALA A 376 21.03 1.95 -7.80
CA ALA A 376 20.86 1.49 -9.18
C ALA A 376 19.39 1.16 -9.48
N THR A 377 18.67 0.59 -8.50
CA THR A 377 17.23 0.36 -8.59
C THR A 377 16.46 1.67 -8.70
N ALA A 378 16.72 2.65 -7.84
CA ALA A 378 16.05 3.96 -7.87
C ALA A 378 16.27 4.68 -9.22
N LEU A 379 17.50 4.68 -9.73
CA LEU A 379 17.83 5.21 -11.05
C LEU A 379 17.07 4.47 -12.16
N ASN A 380 17.10 3.13 -12.17
CA ASN A 380 16.41 2.36 -13.21
C ASN A 380 14.87 2.50 -13.11
N THR A 381 14.29 2.61 -11.92
CA THR A 381 12.86 2.92 -11.75
C THR A 381 12.52 4.26 -12.38
N ALA A 382 13.33 5.30 -12.18
CA ALA A 382 13.11 6.61 -12.77
C ALA A 382 13.23 6.60 -14.31
N LEU A 383 14.16 5.80 -14.86
CA LEU A 383 14.34 5.65 -16.31
C LEU A 383 13.19 4.86 -16.96
N LYS A 384 12.76 3.75 -16.35
CA LYS A 384 11.73 2.86 -16.91
C LYS A 384 10.30 3.30 -16.64
N TYR A 385 10.08 3.98 -15.51
CA TYR A 385 8.75 4.41 -15.08
C TYR A 385 8.73 5.91 -14.77
N PRO A 386 9.08 6.79 -15.72
CA PRO A 386 9.23 8.23 -15.48
C PRO A 386 7.93 8.92 -15.04
N THR A 387 6.77 8.34 -15.36
CA THR A 387 5.46 8.85 -14.91
C THR A 387 5.10 8.42 -13.49
N ARG A 388 5.81 7.45 -12.92
CA ARG A 388 5.57 6.88 -11.59
C ARG A 388 6.50 7.45 -10.52
N VAL A 389 7.49 8.25 -10.90
CA VAL A 389 8.50 8.83 -10.01
C VAL A 389 8.66 10.31 -10.31
N ALA A 390 8.44 11.18 -9.32
CA ALA A 390 8.62 12.62 -9.48
C ALA A 390 10.10 13.03 -9.35
N ASN A 391 10.83 12.41 -8.41
CA ASN A 391 12.26 12.62 -8.20
C ASN A 391 12.96 11.30 -7.87
N PHE A 392 14.24 11.15 -8.19
CA PHE A 392 15.05 10.05 -7.68
C PHE A 392 16.30 10.55 -6.97
N VAL A 393 16.74 9.78 -5.97
CA VAL A 393 18.02 9.98 -5.30
C VAL A 393 18.80 8.67 -5.34
N ALA A 394 19.93 8.66 -6.04
CA ALA A 394 20.80 7.50 -6.16
C ALA A 394 22.06 7.73 -5.34
N CYS A 395 22.23 6.95 -4.27
CA CYS A 395 23.35 7.06 -3.34
C CYS A 395 24.37 5.95 -3.60
N ASP A 396 25.67 6.27 -3.56
CA ASP A 396 26.79 5.33 -3.47
C ASP A 396 26.64 4.12 -4.40
N THR A 397 26.40 4.42 -5.69
CA THR A 397 26.03 3.42 -6.70
C THR A 397 26.77 3.65 -8.02
N ASN A 398 26.53 2.77 -8.99
CA ASN A 398 27.11 2.84 -10.32
C ASN A 398 26.01 2.69 -11.38
N SER A 399 26.24 3.23 -12.58
CA SER A 399 25.33 3.08 -13.72
C SER A 399 25.62 1.84 -14.57
N LEU A 400 26.72 1.15 -14.29
CA LEU A 400 27.16 -0.06 -14.97
C LEU A 400 27.68 -1.05 -13.92
N ALA A 401 27.30 -2.32 -14.03
CA ALA A 401 27.92 -3.40 -13.28
C ALA A 401 29.41 -3.55 -13.69
N PRO A 402 30.38 -3.34 -12.77
CA PRO A 402 31.78 -3.59 -13.08
C PRO A 402 32.00 -5.04 -13.57
N PRO A 403 32.83 -5.27 -14.61
CA PRO A 403 33.11 -6.62 -15.11
C PRO A 403 33.68 -7.59 -14.06
N SER A 404 34.29 -7.06 -13.00
CA SER A 404 34.82 -7.82 -11.86
C SER A 404 33.75 -8.27 -10.86
N ASN A 405 32.52 -7.76 -10.94
CA ASN A 405 31.46 -8.04 -9.96
C ASN A 405 31.13 -9.53 -9.83
N PRO A 406 30.91 -10.30 -10.92
CA PRO A 406 30.57 -11.71 -10.80
C PRO A 406 31.59 -12.51 -9.98
N THR A 407 32.88 -12.27 -10.20
CA THR A 407 33.96 -12.90 -9.44
C THR A 407 33.95 -12.44 -7.98
N ALA A 408 33.96 -11.13 -7.74
CA ALA A 408 34.04 -10.58 -6.38
C ALA A 408 32.84 -10.97 -5.50
N TRP A 409 31.64 -11.04 -6.07
CA TRP A 409 30.45 -11.51 -5.36
C TRP A 409 30.40 -13.03 -5.21
N GLY A 410 30.92 -13.78 -6.18
CA GLY A 410 31.12 -15.23 -6.07
C GLY A 410 32.05 -15.60 -4.91
N GLU A 411 33.14 -14.86 -4.71
CA GLU A 411 34.05 -15.03 -3.57
C GLU A 411 33.36 -14.73 -2.23
N ARG A 412 32.48 -13.72 -2.18
CA ARG A 412 31.69 -13.40 -0.98
C ARG A 412 30.66 -14.47 -0.65
N ILE A 413 30.01 -15.04 -1.67
CA ILE A 413 29.14 -16.21 -1.51
C ILE A 413 29.94 -17.37 -0.92
N ALA A 414 31.08 -17.71 -1.52
CA ALA A 414 31.93 -18.81 -1.05
C ALA A 414 32.40 -18.58 0.40
N LEU A 415 32.72 -17.33 0.77
CA LEU A 415 33.08 -16.97 2.15
C LEU A 415 31.93 -17.28 3.12
N ALA A 416 30.71 -16.80 2.83
CA ALA A 416 29.53 -17.06 3.67
C ALA A 416 29.18 -18.56 3.74
N GLU A 417 29.31 -19.29 2.61
CA GLU A 417 29.07 -20.73 2.58
C GLU A 417 30.08 -21.53 3.41
N SER A 418 31.33 -21.06 3.47
CA SER A 418 32.45 -21.68 4.20
C SER A 418 32.45 -21.45 5.72
N GLU A 419 31.47 -20.73 6.25
CA GLU A 419 31.40 -20.46 7.69
C GLU A 419 31.05 -21.73 8.46
N ALA A 420 31.99 -22.20 9.30
CA ALA A 420 31.95 -23.52 9.91
C ALA A 420 30.74 -23.73 10.83
N ASP A 421 30.35 -22.69 11.57
CA ASP A 421 29.21 -22.75 12.50
C ASP A 421 27.86 -22.74 11.78
N ALA A 422 27.83 -22.38 10.49
CA ALA A 422 26.65 -22.31 9.63
C ALA A 422 25.42 -21.70 10.34
N PRO A 423 25.50 -20.43 10.79
CA PRO A 423 24.46 -19.82 11.61
C PRO A 423 23.09 -19.83 10.90
N THR A 424 22.03 -19.90 11.70
CA THR A 424 20.65 -19.95 11.21
C THR A 424 19.77 -18.86 11.84
N ASP A 425 18.70 -18.48 11.14
CA ASP A 425 17.64 -17.64 11.70
C ASP A 425 16.90 -18.45 12.79
N PRO A 426 16.75 -17.93 14.02
CA PRO A 426 16.13 -18.68 15.11
C PRO A 426 14.62 -18.92 14.92
N LYS A 427 13.95 -18.15 14.05
CA LYS A 427 12.52 -18.29 13.77
C LYS A 427 12.25 -19.29 12.66
N THR A 428 13.05 -19.28 11.59
CA THR A 428 12.80 -20.13 10.41
C THR A 428 13.69 -21.37 10.35
N GLY A 429 14.86 -21.32 11.00
CA GLY A 429 15.89 -22.35 10.89
C GLY A 429 16.73 -22.25 9.61
N ASP A 430 16.48 -21.25 8.75
CA ASP A 430 17.21 -21.08 7.49
C ASP A 430 18.64 -20.58 7.73
N ARG A 431 19.58 -20.98 6.87
CA ARG A 431 20.95 -20.49 6.93
C ARG A 431 21.00 -18.99 6.68
N VAL A 432 21.80 -18.29 7.48
CA VAL A 432 22.11 -16.88 7.28
C VAL A 432 23.56 -16.67 6.82
N VAL A 433 23.86 -15.45 6.39
CA VAL A 433 25.18 -15.06 5.84
C VAL A 433 26.32 -15.22 6.85
N GLY A 434 26.08 -14.92 8.13
CA GLY A 434 27.06 -15.14 9.19
C GLY A 434 28.09 -14.03 9.38
N GLU A 435 29.00 -14.26 10.31
CA GLU A 435 29.89 -13.26 10.91
C GLU A 435 31.02 -12.84 9.97
N LYS A 436 31.62 -13.79 9.23
CA LYS A 436 32.82 -13.49 8.43
C LYS A 436 32.53 -12.46 7.35
N LEU A 437 31.44 -12.67 6.59
CA LEU A 437 31.06 -11.73 5.55
C LEU A 437 30.49 -10.43 6.16
N ALA A 438 29.80 -10.50 7.30
CA ALA A 438 29.29 -9.32 7.98
C ALA A 438 30.39 -8.36 8.42
N GLU A 439 31.43 -8.86 9.08
CA GLU A 439 32.57 -8.06 9.54
C GLU A 439 33.28 -7.37 8.37
N ILE A 440 33.67 -8.14 7.34
CA ILE A 440 34.40 -7.60 6.17
C ILE A 440 33.55 -6.60 5.38
N THR A 441 32.27 -6.91 5.18
CA THR A 441 31.35 -6.04 4.44
C THR A 441 31.18 -4.72 5.14
N THR A 442 30.95 -4.76 6.46
CA THR A 442 30.68 -3.55 7.24
C THR A 442 31.94 -2.68 7.29
N ARG A 443 33.12 -3.24 7.61
CA ARG A 443 34.39 -2.50 7.61
C ARG A 443 34.72 -1.79 6.29
N ARG A 444 34.24 -2.32 5.16
CA ARG A 444 34.37 -1.68 3.85
C ARG A 444 33.37 -0.54 3.63
N TRP A 445 32.20 -0.60 4.26
CA TRP A 445 31.11 0.35 4.05
C TRP A 445 31.24 1.63 4.87
N PHE A 446 31.77 1.59 6.09
CA PHE A 446 31.98 2.81 6.88
C PHE A 446 33.45 3.24 6.82
N VAL A 447 33.70 4.53 7.06
CA VAL A 447 35.08 5.02 7.12
C VAL A 447 35.81 4.48 8.36
N PRO A 448 37.15 4.35 8.35
CA PRO A 448 37.90 3.85 9.51
C PRO A 448 37.63 4.62 10.81
N ALA A 449 37.34 5.92 10.73
CA ALA A 449 37.02 6.77 11.87
C ALA A 449 35.67 6.42 12.56
N SER A 450 34.84 5.60 11.92
CA SER A 450 33.56 5.13 12.45
C SER A 450 33.65 3.79 13.17
N TYR A 451 34.81 3.14 13.14
CA TYR A 451 35.09 1.86 13.82
C TYR A 451 35.96 2.03 15.07
N ASP A 452 36.10 0.94 15.82
CA ASP A 452 37.14 0.75 16.84
C ASP A 452 37.21 1.90 17.88
N GLY A 453 36.04 2.32 18.39
CA GLY A 453 35.88 3.46 19.31
C GLY A 453 35.38 4.75 18.65
N GLY A 454 35.14 4.72 17.34
CA GLY A 454 34.60 5.84 16.56
C GLY A 454 33.18 6.26 16.96
N ALA A 455 32.83 7.51 16.65
CA ALA A 455 31.54 8.12 17.03
C ALA A 455 30.32 7.37 16.46
N GLN A 456 30.49 6.66 15.34
CA GLN A 456 29.42 5.93 14.66
C GLN A 456 29.46 4.41 14.88
N GLN A 457 30.30 3.92 15.82
CA GLN A 457 30.50 2.49 16.04
C GLN A 457 29.18 1.76 16.30
N ALA A 458 28.28 2.31 17.12
CA ALA A 458 27.00 1.68 17.42
C ALA A 458 26.13 1.48 16.16
N ARG A 459 26.18 2.43 15.21
CA ARG A 459 25.45 2.34 13.94
C ARG A 459 26.11 1.32 13.02
N ALA A 460 27.44 1.29 12.98
CA ALA A 460 28.19 0.30 12.22
C ALA A 460 27.91 -1.13 12.70
N GLU A 461 27.89 -1.37 14.02
CA GLU A 461 27.53 -2.68 14.61
C GLU A 461 26.09 -3.09 14.29
N LYS A 462 25.14 -2.13 14.30
CA LYS A 462 23.74 -2.38 13.88
C LYS A 462 23.68 -2.82 12.41
N VAL A 463 24.44 -2.16 11.53
CA VAL A 463 24.53 -2.55 10.11
C VAL A 463 25.18 -3.92 9.94
N LYS A 464 26.22 -4.22 10.71
CA LYS A 464 26.85 -5.55 10.73
C LYS A 464 25.84 -6.63 11.06
N GLN A 465 24.97 -6.40 12.05
CA GLN A 465 23.91 -7.34 12.38
C GLN A 465 22.89 -7.53 11.24
N TYR A 466 22.63 -6.50 10.43
CA TYR A 466 21.79 -6.65 9.23
C TYR A 466 22.44 -7.53 8.17
N VAL A 467 23.76 -7.40 7.97
CA VAL A 467 24.50 -8.28 7.06
C VAL A 467 24.50 -9.71 7.58
N PHE A 468 24.78 -9.89 8.88
CA PHE A 468 24.81 -11.21 9.54
C PHE A 468 23.50 -11.98 9.32
N THR A 469 22.37 -11.31 9.52
CA THR A 469 21.02 -11.91 9.48
C THR A 469 20.42 -12.05 8.07
N ASN A 470 21.19 -11.86 7.00
CA ASN A 470 20.65 -12.07 5.65
C ASN A 470 20.43 -13.55 5.36
N HIS A 471 19.29 -13.88 4.75
CA HIS A 471 19.02 -15.23 4.28
C HIS A 471 20.05 -15.63 3.21
N LEU A 472 20.79 -16.73 3.43
CA LEU A 472 21.97 -17.06 2.62
C LEU A 472 21.62 -17.37 1.15
N GLU A 473 20.63 -18.22 0.90
CA GLU A 473 20.18 -18.52 -0.46
C GLU A 473 19.54 -17.30 -1.13
N GLY A 474 18.90 -16.44 -0.31
CA GLY A 474 18.30 -15.21 -0.78
C GLY A 474 19.37 -14.20 -1.25
N PHE A 475 20.46 -14.08 -0.49
CA PHE A 475 21.64 -13.33 -0.88
C PHE A 475 22.25 -13.86 -2.18
N LYS A 476 22.48 -15.17 -2.29
CA LYS A 476 23.04 -15.83 -3.49
C LYS A 476 22.23 -15.56 -4.76
N LYS A 477 20.90 -15.54 -4.66
CA LYS A 477 20.01 -15.24 -5.78
C LYS A 477 19.98 -13.73 -6.08
N SER A 478 19.90 -12.88 -5.04
CA SER A 478 19.71 -11.43 -5.20
C SER A 478 20.95 -10.69 -5.68
N VAL A 479 22.15 -11.15 -5.29
CA VAL A 479 23.41 -10.53 -5.71
C VAL A 479 23.65 -10.60 -7.22
N LYS A 480 22.96 -11.53 -7.92
CA LYS A 480 23.00 -11.64 -9.38
C LYS A 480 22.51 -10.37 -10.09
N ALA A 481 21.67 -9.55 -9.46
CA ALA A 481 21.28 -8.25 -10.00
C ALA A 481 22.48 -7.31 -10.21
N LEU A 482 23.60 -7.54 -9.50
CA LEU A 482 24.83 -6.77 -9.63
C LEU A 482 25.82 -7.34 -10.65
N TYR A 483 25.49 -8.44 -11.35
CA TYR A 483 26.43 -9.11 -12.25
C TYR A 483 26.46 -8.47 -13.63
N SER A 484 25.31 -8.00 -14.11
CA SER A 484 25.18 -7.48 -15.47
C SER A 484 23.99 -6.54 -15.58
N TYR A 485 24.25 -5.24 -15.50
CA TYR A 485 23.34 -4.17 -15.90
C TYR A 485 24.16 -3.02 -16.48
N ASP A 486 23.60 -2.28 -17.42
CA ASP A 486 24.19 -1.07 -18.00
C ASP A 486 23.05 -0.09 -18.27
N LEU A 487 23.07 1.05 -17.61
CA LEU A 487 22.04 2.09 -17.70
C LEU A 487 22.52 3.32 -18.47
N ARG A 488 23.76 3.32 -18.97
CA ARG A 488 24.43 4.53 -19.48
C ARG A 488 23.76 5.12 -20.71
N GLU A 489 23.19 4.30 -21.58
CA GLU A 489 22.52 4.79 -22.79
C GLU A 489 21.15 5.39 -22.43
N GLU A 490 20.39 4.73 -21.55
CA GLU A 490 19.09 5.18 -21.07
C GLU A 490 19.21 6.50 -20.28
N MET A 491 20.26 6.63 -19.46
CA MET A 491 20.56 7.84 -18.68
C MET A 491 20.65 9.11 -19.52
N LYS A 492 21.16 9.03 -20.75
CA LYS A 492 21.28 10.20 -21.65
C LYS A 492 19.92 10.84 -21.95
N THR A 493 18.85 10.06 -21.90
CA THR A 493 17.47 10.51 -22.15
C THR A 493 16.63 10.62 -20.88
N GLY A 494 17.26 10.47 -19.71
CA GLY A 494 16.60 10.56 -18.40
C GLY A 494 15.82 11.86 -18.24
N SER A 495 14.54 11.76 -17.89
CA SER A 495 13.64 12.92 -17.85
C SER A 495 13.21 13.34 -16.44
N VAL A 496 13.35 12.44 -15.46
CA VAL A 496 13.01 12.64 -14.05
C VAL A 496 14.10 13.47 -13.38
N ARG A 497 13.72 14.38 -12.48
CA ARG A 497 14.69 15.18 -11.72
C ARG A 497 15.49 14.27 -10.77
N GLY A 498 16.81 14.33 -10.87
CA GLY A 498 17.73 13.42 -10.19
C GLY A 498 18.66 14.10 -9.20
N LEU A 499 19.04 13.35 -8.17
CA LEU A 499 20.12 13.72 -7.26
C LEU A 499 21.02 12.50 -7.07
N PHE A 500 22.31 12.67 -7.35
CA PHE A 500 23.34 11.71 -6.99
C PHE A 500 23.98 12.13 -5.66
N VAL A 501 24.06 11.21 -4.71
CA VAL A 501 24.68 11.46 -3.39
C VAL A 501 25.79 10.43 -3.18
N VAL A 502 26.94 10.84 -2.65
CA VAL A 502 28.04 9.91 -2.41
C VAL A 502 28.84 10.31 -1.19
N GLY A 503 29.24 9.33 -0.37
CA GLY A 503 30.20 9.56 0.70
C GLY A 503 31.60 9.82 0.13
N SER A 504 32.31 10.84 0.63
CA SER A 504 33.66 11.15 0.14
C SER A 504 34.68 10.03 0.35
N GLY A 505 34.41 9.12 1.30
CA GLY A 505 35.22 7.95 1.62
C GLY A 505 34.88 6.68 0.84
N ASP A 506 33.89 6.67 -0.07
CA ASP A 506 33.46 5.46 -0.77
C ASP A 506 34.31 5.13 -2.03
N GLY A 507 35.62 5.00 -1.80
CA GLY A 507 36.58 4.56 -2.81
C GLY A 507 36.53 5.38 -4.11
N VAL A 508 36.17 4.73 -5.22
CA VAL A 508 36.13 5.35 -6.56
C VAL A 508 34.77 5.90 -6.95
N LEU A 509 33.72 5.66 -6.15
CA LEU A 509 32.36 6.09 -6.49
C LEU A 509 32.20 7.61 -6.59
N PRO A 510 32.88 8.47 -5.80
CA PRO A 510 32.75 9.92 -5.98
C PRO A 510 33.07 10.38 -7.41
N GLN A 511 34.10 9.81 -8.04
CA GLN A 511 34.45 10.14 -9.42
C GLN A 511 33.48 9.52 -10.43
N GLY A 512 33.05 8.27 -10.19
CA GLY A 512 32.08 7.58 -11.04
C GLY A 512 30.71 8.29 -11.05
N MET A 513 30.21 8.66 -9.88
CA MET A 513 28.92 9.33 -9.70
C MET A 513 28.93 10.78 -10.20
N LYS A 514 30.09 11.45 -10.16
CA LYS A 514 30.26 12.73 -10.86
C LYS A 514 29.99 12.59 -12.35
N LYS A 515 30.58 11.58 -12.99
CA LYS A 515 30.34 11.29 -14.40
C LYS A 515 28.87 10.91 -14.65
N MET A 516 28.27 10.11 -13.77
CA MET A 516 26.85 9.78 -13.87
C MET A 516 25.95 11.02 -13.85
N ALA A 517 26.24 12.00 -12.99
CA ALA A 517 25.50 13.25 -12.92
C ALA A 517 25.66 14.11 -14.19
N GLU A 518 26.88 14.16 -14.74
CA GLU A 518 27.20 14.86 -16.00
C GLU A 518 26.52 14.20 -17.22
N ASP A 519 26.44 12.87 -17.24
CA ASP A 519 25.86 12.08 -18.34
C ASP A 519 24.32 11.96 -18.25
N TYR A 520 23.72 12.29 -17.11
CA TYR A 520 22.27 12.13 -16.90
C TYR A 520 21.47 13.29 -17.49
N GLY A 521 20.69 12.96 -18.52
CA GLY A 521 19.61 13.75 -19.12
C GLY A 521 19.82 15.27 -19.10
N ASP A 522 20.48 15.84 -20.11
CA ASP A 522 20.62 17.28 -20.36
C ASP A 522 20.68 18.20 -19.11
N GLY A 523 21.40 17.79 -18.04
CA GLY A 523 21.55 18.56 -16.81
C GLY A 523 20.38 18.48 -15.82
N LYS A 524 19.54 17.44 -15.88
CA LYS A 524 18.41 17.19 -14.97
C LYS A 524 18.80 16.56 -13.63
N SER A 525 20.10 16.41 -13.38
CA SER A 525 20.61 15.91 -12.11
C SER A 525 21.70 16.78 -11.53
N GLU A 526 21.91 16.65 -10.22
CA GLU A 526 23.06 17.22 -9.53
C GLU A 526 23.79 16.16 -8.71
N LEU A 527 25.05 16.44 -8.33
CA LEU A 527 25.84 15.63 -7.40
C LEU A 527 25.99 16.37 -6.07
N LYS A 528 25.84 15.64 -4.96
CA LYS A 528 26.27 16.07 -3.62
C LYS A 528 27.23 15.05 -3.02
N ILE A 529 28.29 15.54 -2.40
CA ILE A 529 29.27 14.73 -1.69
C ILE A 529 29.07 14.96 -0.20
N ILE A 530 28.96 13.88 0.57
CA ILE A 530 28.85 13.93 2.02
C ILE A 530 30.22 13.62 2.62
N GLU A 531 30.83 14.63 3.20
CA GLU A 531 32.18 14.52 3.74
C GLU A 531 32.24 13.62 4.97
N GLY A 532 33.28 12.78 5.05
CA GLY A 532 33.48 11.88 6.19
C GLY A 532 32.48 10.72 6.27
N ALA A 533 31.77 10.44 5.17
CA ALA A 533 30.96 9.23 5.01
C ALA A 533 31.59 8.28 3.99
N GLY A 534 31.40 6.98 4.19
CA GLY A 534 31.65 5.90 3.25
C GLY A 534 30.38 5.56 2.47
N HIS A 535 30.16 4.27 2.25
CA HIS A 535 29.12 3.69 1.37
C HIS A 535 27.68 3.87 1.86
N LEU A 536 27.48 4.24 3.14
CA LEU A 536 26.16 4.40 3.76
C LEU A 536 26.00 5.78 4.41
N PRO A 537 26.01 6.87 3.62
CA PRO A 537 26.01 8.22 4.17
C PRO A 537 24.77 8.55 5.01
N MET A 538 23.61 7.95 4.70
CA MET A 538 22.39 8.12 5.50
C MET A 538 22.50 7.56 6.92
N ALA A 539 23.37 6.57 7.14
CA ALA A 539 23.60 5.94 8.43
C ALA A 539 24.79 6.56 9.16
N GLU A 540 25.83 6.93 8.42
CA GLU A 540 27.08 7.45 8.98
C GLU A 540 27.00 8.96 9.29
N GLN A 541 26.36 9.74 8.42
CA GLN A 541 26.20 11.20 8.54
C GLN A 541 24.73 11.62 8.30
N PRO A 542 23.77 11.15 9.11
CA PRO A 542 22.34 11.36 8.87
C PRO A 542 21.93 12.83 8.86
N GLU A 543 22.61 13.69 9.62
CA GLU A 543 22.34 15.13 9.67
C GLU A 543 22.68 15.83 8.36
N GLU A 544 23.84 15.54 7.78
CA GLU A 544 24.23 16.11 6.48
C GLU A 544 23.43 15.49 5.34
N PHE A 545 23.14 14.19 5.41
CA PHE A 545 22.27 13.53 4.45
C PHE A 545 20.87 14.17 4.46
N ALA A 546 20.27 14.39 5.64
CA ALA A 546 18.96 15.03 5.76
C ALA A 546 18.96 16.46 5.18
N LYS A 547 20.00 17.28 5.43
CA LYS A 547 20.12 18.61 4.82
C LYS A 547 20.14 18.56 3.29
N VAL A 548 20.84 17.58 2.72
CA VAL A 548 20.90 17.38 1.26
C VAL A 548 19.53 17.00 0.71
N ILE A 549 18.82 16.08 1.35
CA ILE A 549 17.47 15.68 0.92
C ILE A 549 16.46 16.83 1.08
N ASP A 550 16.51 17.56 2.20
CA ASP A 550 15.64 18.72 2.47
C ASP A 550 15.82 19.85 1.45
N ALA A 551 17.05 20.08 0.99
CA ALA A 551 17.30 21.09 -0.03
C ALA A 551 16.80 20.66 -1.42
N PHE A 552 16.67 19.35 -1.65
CA PHE A 552 16.29 18.79 -2.93
C PHE A 552 14.77 18.61 -3.09
N LEU A 553 14.07 18.11 -2.06
CA LEU A 553 12.63 17.80 -2.07
C LEU A 553 11.74 18.97 -1.62
#